data_AF-A0A383E248-F1
#
_entry.id   AF-A0A383E248-F1
#
_cell.length_a   1.000
_cell.length_b   1.000
_cell.length_c   1.000
_cell.angle_alpha   90.00
_cell.angle_beta   90.00
_cell.angle_gamma   90.00
#
_symmetry.space_group_name_H-M   'P 1'
#
loop_
_entity.id
_entity.type
_entity.pdbx_description
1 polymer ?
#
loop_
_entity_poly.entity_id
_entity_poly.type
_entity_poly.pdbx_seq_one_letter_code
_entity_poly.pdbx_strand_id
1 'polypeptide(L)'
;MNTLTVAALVTGTLLGTWFTSGIVRALLYRQSILAHPDRRSSHTTPIPQGGGIAVVGMTAVGWIGIGVMTVGDSPSLPAILAAALALAIISWFDDVGTLPIAPRLMFQATAV
;
A
#
# COMPACT_ATOMS: atom_id res chain seq x y z
N MET A 1 12.87 22.23 8.30
CA MET A 1 12.30 22.01 6.96
C MET A 1 11.46 23.22 6.58
N ASN A 2 11.62 23.80 5.40
CA ASN A 2 10.82 24.99 5.01
C ASN A 2 9.45 24.55 4.45
N THR A 3 8.46 25.44 4.48
CA THR A 3 7.08 25.13 4.03
C THR A 3 7.02 24.65 2.58
N LEU A 4 7.89 25.20 1.72
CA LEU A 4 7.99 24.81 0.30
C LEU A 4 8.45 23.35 0.13
N THR A 5 9.42 22.89 0.91
CA THR A 5 9.90 21.50 0.87
C THR A 5 8.86 20.50 1.34
N VAL A 6 8.09 20.85 2.39
CA VAL A 6 6.98 20.01 2.85
C VAL A 6 5.90 19.93 1.77
N ALA A 7 5.52 21.08 1.20
CA ALA A 7 4.53 21.15 0.14
C ALA A 7 4.96 20.36 -1.10
N ALA A 8 6.21 20.50 -1.54
CA ALA A 8 6.75 19.75 -2.67
C ALA A 8 6.75 18.23 -2.42
N LEU A 9 7.08 17.78 -1.21
CA LEU A 9 7.06 16.37 -0.86
C LEU A 9 5.62 15.82 -0.85
N VAL A 10 4.67 16.55 -0.26
CA VAL A 10 3.26 16.15 -0.24
C VAL A 10 2.66 16.15 -1.65
N THR A 11 2.91 17.19 -2.44
CA THR A 11 2.43 17.24 -3.82
C THR A 11 3.07 16.13 -4.65
N GLY A 12 4.38 15.89 -4.48
CA GLY A 12 5.10 14.83 -5.16
C GLY A 12 4.56 13.43 -4.82
N THR A 13 4.26 13.16 -3.54
CA THR A 13 3.67 11.88 -3.13
C THR A 13 2.27 11.71 -3.70
N LEU A 14 1.42 12.75 -3.67
CA LEU A 14 0.07 12.71 -4.23
C LEU A 14 0.07 12.47 -5.75
N LEU A 15 0.89 13.22 -6.50
CA LEU A 15 1.02 13.06 -7.94
C LEU A 15 1.63 11.69 -8.30
N GLY A 16 2.63 11.26 -7.54
CA GLY A 16 3.22 9.95 -7.66
C GLY A 16 2.21 8.84 -7.40
N THR A 17 1.35 8.96 -6.38
CA THR A 17 0.27 7.99 -6.10
C THR A 17 -0.73 7.95 -7.25
N TRP A 18 -1.16 9.10 -7.76
CA TRP A 18 -2.09 9.15 -8.90
C TRP A 18 -1.51 8.46 -10.14
N PHE A 19 -0.25 8.78 -10.49
CA PHE A 19 0.43 8.20 -11.64
C PHE A 19 0.67 6.69 -11.48
N THR A 20 1.24 6.26 -10.35
CA THR A 20 1.52 4.85 -10.07
C THR A 20 0.24 4.02 -9.95
N SER A 21 -0.87 4.61 -9.46
CA SER A 21 -2.17 3.94 -9.44
C SER A 21 -2.65 3.59 -10.84
N GLY A 22 -2.44 4.46 -11.84
CA GLY A 22 -2.74 4.16 -13.23
C GLY A 22 -1.94 2.97 -13.77
N ILE A 23 -0.64 2.92 -13.45
CA ILE A 23 0.26 1.82 -13.86
C ILE A 23 -0.14 0.51 -13.18
N VAL A 24 -0.31 0.52 -11.85
CA VAL A 24 -0.72 -0.66 -11.07
C VAL A 24 -2.05 -1.17 -11.58
N ARG A 25 -3.03 -0.29 -11.81
CA ARG A 25 -4.33 -0.66 -12.39
C ARG A 25 -4.17 -1.38 -13.73
N ALA A 26 -3.36 -0.85 -14.64
CA ALA A 26 -3.10 -1.47 -15.93
C ALA A 26 -2.41 -2.85 -15.79
N LEU A 27 -1.47 -2.99 -14.87
CA LEU A 27 -0.77 -4.24 -14.60
C LEU A 27 -1.72 -5.31 -14.03
N LEU A 28 -2.56 -4.95 -13.06
CA LEU A 28 -3.54 -5.84 -12.45
C LEU A 28 -4.55 -6.37 -13.48
N TYR A 29 -5.02 -5.51 -14.39
CA TYR A 29 -5.85 -5.95 -15.51
C TYR A 29 -5.12 -6.94 -16.42
N ARG A 30 -3.85 -6.66 -16.77
CA ARG A 30 -3.04 -7.56 -17.62
C ARG A 30 -2.79 -8.92 -16.96
N GLN A 31 -2.66 -8.95 -15.65
CA GLN A 31 -2.45 -10.17 -14.87
C GLN A 31 -3.75 -10.87 -14.45
N SER A 32 -4.92 -10.36 -14.86
CA SER A 32 -6.24 -10.88 -14.47
C SER A 32 -6.46 -10.97 -12.96
N ILE A 33 -5.84 -10.07 -12.19
CA ILE A 33 -6.03 -9.97 -10.74
C ILE A 33 -7.24 -9.08 -10.50
N LEU A 34 -8.43 -9.69 -10.59
CA LEU A 34 -9.73 -9.00 -10.55
C LEU A 34 -10.60 -9.55 -9.41
N ALA A 35 -11.15 -8.63 -8.63
CA ALA A 35 -12.24 -8.91 -7.71
C ALA A 35 -13.52 -9.12 -8.51
N HIS A 36 -14.13 -10.29 -8.36
CA HIS A 36 -15.39 -10.64 -9.01
C HIS A 36 -16.56 -10.25 -8.10
N PRO A 37 -17.67 -9.74 -8.68
CA PRO A 37 -18.81 -9.31 -7.89
C PRO A 37 -19.44 -10.49 -7.13
N ASP A 38 -19.75 -10.26 -5.87
CA ASP A 38 -20.47 -11.16 -4.98
C ASP A 38 -21.80 -10.52 -4.48
N ARG A 39 -22.55 -11.21 -3.62
CA ARG A 39 -23.84 -10.69 -3.11
C ARG A 39 -23.72 -9.40 -2.28
N ARG A 40 -22.52 -9.04 -1.81
CA ARG A 40 -22.25 -7.82 -1.03
C ARG A 40 -21.61 -6.72 -1.89
N SER A 41 -21.34 -6.97 -3.17
CA SER A 41 -20.67 -6.04 -4.06
C SER A 41 -21.64 -5.02 -4.63
N SER A 42 -21.26 -3.74 -4.61
CA SER A 42 -21.99 -2.64 -5.28
C SER A 42 -21.61 -2.47 -6.75
N HIS A 43 -20.63 -3.22 -7.24
CA HIS A 43 -20.22 -3.22 -8.64
C HIS A 43 -20.79 -4.45 -9.34
N THR A 44 -21.08 -4.33 -10.63
CA THR A 44 -21.62 -5.41 -11.46
C THR A 44 -20.59 -6.00 -12.42
N THR A 45 -19.41 -5.37 -12.53
CA THR A 45 -18.31 -5.81 -13.40
C THR A 45 -17.04 -6.03 -12.59
N PRO A 46 -16.20 -7.02 -12.95
CA PRO A 46 -14.94 -7.27 -12.24
C PRO A 46 -14.01 -6.04 -12.25
N ILE A 47 -13.46 -5.72 -11.09
CA ILE A 47 -12.55 -4.58 -10.89
C ILE A 47 -11.19 -5.05 -10.38
N PRO A 48 -10.09 -4.35 -10.71
CA PRO A 48 -8.74 -4.78 -10.34
C PRO A 48 -8.55 -4.73 -8.83
N GLN A 49 -8.03 -5.82 -8.27
CA GLN A 49 -7.79 -5.97 -6.84
C GLN A 49 -6.32 -5.66 -6.54
N GLY A 50 -6.05 -4.71 -5.63
CA GLY A 50 -4.69 -4.25 -5.35
C GLY A 50 -4.43 -2.75 -5.46
N GLY A 51 -5.47 -1.91 -5.48
CA GLY A 51 -5.29 -0.45 -5.53
C GLY A 51 -4.41 0.11 -4.40
N GLY A 52 -4.34 -0.59 -3.26
CA GLY A 52 -3.49 -0.23 -2.12
C GLY A 52 -1.98 -0.27 -2.41
N ILE A 53 -1.51 -1.03 -3.42
CA ILE A 53 -0.07 -1.16 -3.72
C ILE A 53 0.56 0.21 -4.01
N ALA A 54 -0.08 1.00 -4.87
CA ALA A 54 0.41 2.33 -5.24
C ALA A 54 0.41 3.29 -4.03
N VAL A 55 -0.63 3.21 -3.21
CA VAL A 55 -0.80 4.08 -2.03
C VAL A 55 0.25 3.76 -0.97
N VAL A 56 0.40 2.49 -0.60
CA VAL A 56 1.39 2.05 0.40
C VAL A 56 2.81 2.36 -0.08
N GLY A 57 3.13 2.06 -1.35
CA GLY A 57 4.44 2.34 -1.92
C GLY A 57 4.80 3.83 -1.86
N MET A 58 3.89 4.71 -2.29
CA MET A 58 4.14 6.16 -2.26
C MET A 58 4.11 6.75 -0.85
N THR A 59 3.34 6.16 0.07
CA THR A 59 3.36 6.52 1.48
C THR A 59 4.72 6.21 2.09
N ALA A 60 5.30 5.03 1.81
CA ALA A 60 6.64 4.66 2.25
C ALA A 60 7.71 5.60 1.68
N VAL A 61 7.63 5.94 0.38
CA VAL A 61 8.52 6.92 -0.26
C VAL A 61 8.43 8.29 0.43
N GLY A 62 7.22 8.76 0.75
CA GLY A 62 7.01 10.00 1.48
C GLY A 62 7.66 9.99 2.86
N TRP A 63 7.46 8.91 3.63
CA TRP A 63 8.07 8.74 4.96
C TRP A 63 9.59 8.66 4.91
N ILE A 64 10.15 7.97 3.91
CA ILE A 64 11.60 7.94 3.68
C ILE A 64 12.12 9.35 3.37
N GLY A 65 11.44 10.09 2.49
CA GLY A 65 11.79 11.46 2.16
C GLY A 65 11.79 12.38 3.38
N ILE A 66 10.77 12.28 4.24
CA ILE A 66 10.72 13.00 5.52
C ILE A 66 11.87 12.57 6.43
N GLY A 67 12.14 11.27 6.54
CA GLY A 67 13.22 10.71 7.36
C GLY A 67 14.59 11.27 6.99
N VAL A 68 14.93 11.25 5.70
CA VAL A 68 16.18 11.79 5.14
C VAL A 68 16.30 13.30 5.38
N MET A 69 15.19 14.04 5.29
CA MET A 69 15.21 15.51 5.35
C MET A 69 15.12 16.10 6.77
N THR A 70 14.59 15.36 7.75
CA THR A 70 14.22 15.95 9.05
C THR A 70 14.60 15.14 10.28
N VAL A 71 14.60 13.82 10.19
CA VAL A 71 14.59 12.99 11.40
C VAL A 71 16.01 12.56 11.80
N GLY A 72 16.99 12.60 10.88
CA GLY A 72 18.26 11.92 11.11
C GLY A 72 18.02 10.42 11.29
N ASP A 73 19.02 9.71 11.82
CA ASP A 73 19.03 8.25 12.00
C ASP A 73 18.06 7.81 13.12
N SER A 74 16.76 8.08 12.98
CA SER A 74 15.77 7.58 13.91
C SER A 74 15.69 6.07 13.79
N PRO A 75 16.08 5.32 14.84
CA PRO A 75 16.13 3.87 14.77
C PRO A 75 14.74 3.24 14.61
N SER A 76 13.66 3.99 14.85
CA SER A 76 12.29 3.50 14.71
C SER A 76 11.75 3.55 13.28
N LEU A 77 12.24 4.44 12.41
CA LEU A 77 11.72 4.58 11.05
C LEU A 77 11.89 3.30 10.23
N PRO A 78 13.06 2.62 10.21
CA PRO A 78 13.21 1.34 9.53
C PRO A 78 12.26 0.27 10.06
N ALA A 79 12.06 0.21 11.38
CA ALA A 79 11.15 -0.76 12.02
C ALA A 79 9.69 -0.52 11.62
N ILE A 80 9.25 0.74 11.59
CA ILE A 80 7.89 1.12 11.16
C ILE A 80 7.68 0.79 9.68
N LEU A 81 8.65 1.11 8.81
CA LEU A 81 8.57 0.80 7.38
C LEU A 81 8.56 -0.71 7.13
N ALA A 82 9.36 -1.48 7.88
CA ALA A 82 9.35 -2.94 7.81
C ALA A 82 8.02 -3.54 8.25
N ALA A 83 7.44 -3.05 9.36
CA ALA A 83 6.12 -3.48 9.82
C ALA A 83 5.02 -3.14 8.81
N ALA A 84 5.04 -1.92 8.25
CA ALA A 84 4.09 -1.50 7.22
C ALA A 84 4.19 -2.36 5.96
N LEU A 85 5.41 -2.69 5.52
CA LEU A 85 5.63 -3.57 4.37
C LEU A 85 5.14 -4.99 4.66
N ALA A 86 5.41 -5.53 5.85
CA ALA A 86 4.91 -6.85 6.25
C ALA A 86 3.38 -6.90 6.22
N LEU A 87 2.71 -5.89 6.79
CA LEU A 87 1.26 -5.77 6.75
C LEU A 87 0.71 -5.64 5.33
N ALA A 88 1.37 -4.88 4.47
CA ALA A 88 0.98 -4.74 3.07
C ALA A 88 1.08 -6.06 2.30
N ILE A 89 2.14 -6.84 2.54
CA ILE A 89 2.32 -8.17 1.94
C ILE A 89 1.24 -9.14 2.44
N ILE A 90 0.97 -9.18 3.74
CA ILE A 90 -0.08 -10.04 4.31
C ILE A 90 -1.45 -9.67 3.75
N SER A 91 -1.77 -8.38 3.72
CA SER A 91 -3.04 -7.87 3.18
C SER A 91 -3.20 -8.22 1.70
N TRP A 92 -2.12 -8.11 0.92
CA TRP A 92 -2.12 -8.50 -0.49
C TRP A 92 -2.45 -9.98 -0.70
N PHE A 93 -1.84 -10.87 0.08
CA PHE A 93 -2.10 -12.30 -0.05
C PHE A 93 -3.51 -12.70 0.43
N ASP A 94 -4.07 -11.99 1.41
CA ASP A 94 -5.47 -12.14 1.82
C ASP A 94 -6.41 -11.69 0.69
N ASP A 95 -6.13 -10.53 0.09
CA ASP A 95 -6.91 -9.97 -1.02
C ASP A 95 -6.96 -10.92 -2.23
N VAL A 96 -5.80 -11.42 -2.67
CA VAL A 96 -5.70 -12.29 -3.86
C VAL A 96 -6.18 -13.72 -3.56
N GLY A 97 -6.63 -14.02 -2.33
CA GLY A 97 -7.27 -15.29 -1.99
C GLY A 97 -6.32 -16.49 -1.96
N THR A 98 -5.01 -16.24 -1.82
CA THR A 98 -3.98 -17.29 -1.83
C THR A 98 -3.69 -17.88 -0.44
N LEU A 99 -4.23 -17.26 0.63
CA LEU A 99 -4.02 -17.71 2.01
C LEU A 99 -5.20 -18.52 2.55
N PRO A 100 -4.97 -19.74 3.06
CA PRO A 100 -5.94 -20.45 3.89
C PRO A 100 -6.30 -19.63 5.14
N ILE A 101 -7.48 -19.87 5.71
CA ILE A 101 -7.99 -19.15 6.90
C ILE A 101 -7.05 -19.22 8.12
N ALA A 102 -6.32 -20.33 8.30
CA ALA A 102 -5.48 -20.56 9.46
C ALA A 102 -4.33 -19.53 9.63
N PRO A 103 -3.44 -19.31 8.65
CA PRO A 103 -2.39 -18.30 8.77
C PRO A 103 -2.96 -16.88 8.93
N ARG A 104 -4.12 -16.57 8.33
CA ARG A 104 -4.75 -15.25 8.46
C ARG A 104 -5.13 -14.91 9.90
N LEU A 105 -5.70 -15.87 10.62
CA LEU A 105 -6.07 -15.71 12.03
C LEU A 105 -4.84 -15.64 12.96
N MET A 106 -3.77 -16.38 12.64
CA MET A 106 -2.53 -16.33 13.42
C MET A 106 -1.86 -14.95 13.35
N PHE A 107 -1.75 -14.36 12.16
CA PHE A 107 -1.16 -13.02 12.03
C PHE A 107 -1.98 -11.94 12.75
N GLN A 108 -3.31 -12.02 12.69
CA GLN A 108 -4.19 -11.10 13.43
C GLN A 108 -4.03 -11.24 14.94
N ALA A 109 -3.91 -12.46 15.46
CA ALA A 109 -3.69 -12.71 16.88
C ALA A 109 -2.32 -12.21 17.37
N THR A 110 -1.28 -12.26 16.53
CA THR A 110 0.06 -11.77 16.90
C THR A 110 0.24 -10.25 16.75
N ALA A 111 -0.67 -9.57 16.05
CA ALA A 111 -0.60 -8.13 15.82
C ALA A 111 -1.21 -7.28 16.95
N VAL A 112 -1.85 -7.92 17.95
CA VAL A 112 -2.43 -7.32 19.16
C VAL A 112 -1.63 -7.76 20.37
#